data_AF-A0A147JCW6-F1
#
_entry.id   AF-A0A147JCW6-F1
#
_cell.length_a   1.000
_cell.length_b   1.000
_cell.length_c   1.000
_cell.angle_alpha   90.00
_cell.angle_beta   90.00
_cell.angle_gamma   90.00
#
_symmetry.space_group_name_H-M   'P 1'
#
loop_
_entity.id
_entity.type
_entity.pdbx_description
1 polymer ?
#
loop_
_entity_poly.entity_id
_entity_poly.type
_entity_poly.pdbx_seq_one_letter_code
_entity_poly.pdbx_strand_id
1 'polypeptide(L)'
;MHMLWMAGLALGAAAASEGALEHQVQLDHHSGPVAVRYSADVGVTHKQIGAVTTGGRPSTLRCLWSANVTVHREARGATGTTLMRSAARDGVIEGSRPGWCTTQRAAIAQEVAARRDAVQEHLQAVAQEDHGLLRSELDRLHSETRTG
;
A
#
# COMPACT_ATOMS: atom_id res chain seq x y z
N MET A 1 7.34 -28.62 -43.00
CA MET A 1 7.41 -27.17 -43.26
C MET A 1 6.27 -26.51 -42.50
N HIS A 2 6.62 -25.66 -41.53
CA HIS A 2 5.82 -24.71 -40.75
C HIS A 2 4.71 -25.22 -39.81
N MET A 3 5.11 -25.29 -38.54
CA MET A 3 4.28 -25.37 -37.34
C MET A 3 3.87 -23.93 -36.96
N LEU A 4 2.57 -23.60 -37.00
CA LEU A 4 2.06 -22.30 -36.61
C LEU A 4 1.61 -22.37 -35.14
N TRP A 5 2.47 -21.91 -34.23
CA TRP A 5 2.09 -21.64 -32.83
C TRP A 5 1.46 -20.27 -32.76
N MET A 6 0.13 -20.21 -32.69
CA MET A 6 -0.60 -19.00 -32.35
C MET A 6 -0.61 -18.86 -30.82
N ALA A 7 0.35 -18.13 -30.27
CA ALA A 7 0.32 -17.68 -28.89
C ALA A 7 -0.62 -16.47 -28.77
N GLY A 8 -1.82 -16.70 -28.23
CA GLY A 8 -2.75 -15.62 -27.90
C GLY A 8 -2.30 -14.91 -26.63
N LEU A 9 -1.84 -13.67 -26.75
CA LEU A 9 -1.74 -12.74 -25.62
C LEU A 9 -3.15 -12.33 -25.20
N ALA A 10 -3.65 -12.91 -24.11
CA ALA A 10 -4.80 -12.38 -23.40
C ALA A 10 -4.32 -11.28 -22.44
N LEU A 11 -4.48 -10.01 -22.80
CA LEU A 11 -4.38 -8.91 -21.85
C LEU A 11 -5.58 -8.99 -20.90
N GLY A 12 -5.34 -9.46 -19.68
CA GLY A 12 -6.31 -9.33 -18.59
C GLY A 12 -6.49 -7.85 -18.26
N ALA A 13 -7.68 -7.32 -18.51
CA ALA A 13 -8.03 -5.97 -18.10
C ALA A 13 -8.13 -5.93 -16.57
N ALA A 14 -7.14 -5.35 -15.91
CA ALA A 14 -7.23 -4.98 -14.51
C ALA A 14 -8.24 -3.82 -14.41
N ALA A 15 -9.43 -4.09 -13.87
CA ALA A 15 -10.34 -3.04 -13.47
C ALA A 15 -9.70 -2.31 -12.27
N ALA A 16 -9.04 -1.18 -12.55
CA ALA A 16 -8.57 -0.29 -11.50
C ALA A 16 -9.81 0.31 -10.81
N SER A 17 -10.02 -0.03 -9.55
CA SER A 17 -11.01 0.64 -8.72
C SER A 17 -10.54 2.08 -8.49
N GLU A 18 -11.29 3.05 -9.02
CA GLU A 18 -10.99 4.48 -8.86
C GLU A 18 -11.11 4.86 -7.37
N GLY A 19 -10.01 4.74 -6.62
CA GLY A 19 -9.92 5.13 -5.22
C GLY A 19 -8.94 4.30 -4.40
N ALA A 20 -8.74 3.02 -4.75
CA ALA A 20 -7.76 2.19 -4.05
C ALA A 20 -6.35 2.48 -4.57
N LEU A 21 -5.40 2.62 -3.65
CA LEU A 21 -3.98 2.62 -3.99
C LEU A 21 -3.54 1.16 -4.09
N GLU A 22 -3.43 0.67 -5.32
CA GLU A 22 -3.06 -0.71 -5.60
C GLU A 22 -1.79 -0.81 -6.45
N HIS A 23 -1.06 -1.90 -6.25
CA HIS A 23 0.05 -2.31 -7.08
C HIS A 23 -0.05 -3.82 -7.33
N GLN A 24 -0.13 -4.22 -8.59
CA GLN A 24 -0.29 -5.62 -8.97
C GLN A 24 0.95 -6.08 -9.72
N VAL A 25 1.43 -7.28 -9.39
CA VAL A 25 2.56 -7.93 -10.05
C VAL A 25 2.24 -9.41 -10.27
N GLN A 26 2.91 -10.00 -11.24
CA GLN A 26 2.90 -11.43 -11.45
C GLN A 26 4.30 -11.96 -11.13
N LEU A 27 4.36 -12.96 -10.24
CA LEU A 27 5.60 -13.62 -9.86
C LEU A 27 5.64 -15.00 -10.49
N ASP A 28 6.67 -15.26 -11.29
CA ASP A 28 6.95 -16.60 -11.79
C ASP A 28 7.50 -17.47 -10.66
N HIS A 29 6.89 -18.64 -10.50
CA HIS A 29 7.27 -19.64 -9.51
C HIS A 29 7.26 -21.03 -10.16
N HIS A 30 8.08 -21.95 -9.66
CA HIS A 30 8.21 -23.29 -10.27
C HIS A 30 6.91 -24.12 -10.16
N SER A 31 5.98 -23.74 -9.26
CA SER A 31 4.66 -24.36 -9.13
C SER A 31 3.58 -23.71 -10.00
N GLY A 32 3.95 -22.73 -10.83
CA GLY A 32 3.06 -21.96 -11.68
C GLY A 32 3.09 -20.46 -11.37
N PRO A 33 2.47 -19.62 -12.22
CA PRO A 33 2.42 -18.18 -11.99
C PRO A 33 1.62 -17.83 -10.72
N VAL A 34 2.03 -16.77 -10.04
CA VAL A 34 1.37 -16.24 -8.85
C VAL A 34 0.94 -14.80 -9.11
N ALA A 35 -0.37 -14.54 -9.01
CA ALA A 35 -0.91 -13.19 -9.09
C ALA A 35 -0.82 -12.52 -7.70
N VAL A 36 -0.16 -11.38 -7.60
CA VAL A 36 0.04 -10.67 -6.33
C VAL A 36 -0.58 -9.29 -6.43
N ARG A 37 -1.43 -8.94 -5.46
CA ARG A 37 -2.01 -7.62 -5.30
C ARG A 37 -1.55 -7.03 -3.98
N TYR A 38 -1.00 -5.83 -4.04
CA TYR A 38 -0.72 -4.99 -2.90
C TYR A 38 -1.74 -3.84 -2.88
N SER A 39 -2.33 -3.55 -1.73
CA SER A 39 -3.25 -2.41 -1.53
C SER A 39 -2.85 -1.62 -0.31
N ALA A 40 -2.99 -0.30 -0.35
CA ALA A 40 -2.63 0.59 0.76
C ALA A 40 -3.85 1.22 1.42
N ASP A 41 -3.93 1.10 2.75
CA ASP A 41 -4.87 1.81 3.61
C ASP A 41 -4.15 2.96 4.31
N VAL A 42 -4.69 4.18 4.22
CA VAL A 42 -4.08 5.39 4.79
C VAL A 42 -4.90 5.90 5.97
N GLY A 43 -4.28 5.98 7.14
CA GLY A 43 -4.86 6.56 8.35
C GLY A 43 -4.13 7.85 8.76
N VAL A 44 -4.86 8.87 9.23
CA VAL A 44 -4.26 10.14 9.66
C VAL A 44 -4.38 10.34 11.16
N THR A 45 -3.25 10.42 11.85
CA THR A 45 -3.18 10.80 13.26
C THR A 45 -2.90 12.29 13.40
N HIS A 46 -3.43 12.89 14.47
CA HIS A 46 -3.33 14.32 14.74
C HIS A 46 -2.85 14.56 16.16
N LYS A 47 -2.02 15.58 16.36
CA LYS A 47 -1.52 15.99 17.67
C LYS A 47 -1.63 17.51 17.82
N GLN A 48 -2.44 17.94 18.77
CA GLN A 48 -2.57 19.35 19.14
C GLN A 48 -1.37 19.77 19.99
N ILE A 49 -0.70 20.84 19.58
CA ILE A 49 0.40 21.47 20.34
C ILE A 49 0.23 22.99 20.40
N GLY A 50 1.03 23.63 21.25
CA GLY A 50 1.03 25.09 21.44
C GLY A 50 -0.15 25.57 22.27
N ALA A 51 -0.26 26.90 22.39
CA ALA A 51 -1.28 27.54 23.23
C ALA A 51 -2.03 28.62 22.46
N VAL A 52 -3.31 28.81 22.83
CA VAL A 52 -4.05 30.00 22.45
C VAL A 52 -3.57 31.15 23.32
N THR A 53 -3.15 32.24 22.70
CA THR A 53 -2.72 33.45 23.40
C THR A 53 -3.84 34.47 23.46
N THR A 54 -3.79 35.36 24.44
CA THR A 54 -4.68 36.52 24.53
C THR A 54 -4.47 37.49 23.37
N GLY A 55 -5.47 38.34 23.11
CA GLY A 55 -5.47 39.29 22.00
C GLY A 55 -4.20 40.14 21.95
N GLY A 56 -3.68 40.35 20.74
CA GLY A 56 -2.44 41.11 20.47
C GLY A 56 -1.16 40.29 20.38
N ARG A 57 -1.20 38.97 20.68
CA ARG A 57 -0.06 38.05 20.46
C ARG A 57 -0.38 37.00 19.41
N PRO A 58 0.56 36.62 18.52
CA PRO A 58 0.39 35.50 17.62
C PRO A 58 0.20 34.19 18.40
N SER A 59 -0.83 33.43 18.04
CA SER A 59 -1.05 32.10 18.58
C SER A 59 0.06 31.15 18.13
N THR A 60 0.57 30.32 19.06
CA THR A 60 1.51 29.23 18.74
C THR A 60 0.79 27.89 18.53
N LEU A 61 -0.55 27.90 18.59
CA LEU A 61 -1.37 26.72 18.43
C LEU A 61 -1.14 26.09 17.05
N ARG A 62 -0.74 24.82 17.03
CA ARG A 62 -0.57 24.04 15.79
C ARG A 62 -1.16 22.66 15.93
N CYS A 63 -1.67 22.16 14.81
CA CYS A 63 -1.95 20.76 14.62
C CYS A 63 -0.80 20.11 13.88
N LEU A 64 -0.07 19.20 14.53
CA LEU A 64 0.80 18.26 13.83
C LEU A 64 -0.05 17.09 13.34
N TRP A 65 0.31 16.53 12.19
CA TRP A 65 -0.38 15.35 11.67
C TRP A 65 0.61 14.43 10.95
N SER A 66 0.25 13.16 10.94
CA SER A 66 1.04 12.09 10.33
C SER A 66 0.10 11.11 9.64
N ALA A 67 0.38 10.81 8.37
CA ALA A 67 -0.30 9.79 7.60
C ALA A 67 0.48 8.48 7.71
N ASN A 68 -0.19 7.49 8.30
CA ASN A 68 0.30 6.15 8.50
C ASN A 68 -0.30 5.27 7.40
N VAL A 69 0.49 4.35 6.87
CA VAL A 69 0.09 3.48 5.76
C VAL A 69 0.17 2.04 6.20
N THR A 70 -0.90 1.29 5.99
CA THR A 70 -0.88 -0.18 6.06
C THR A 70 -0.95 -0.74 4.66
N VAL A 71 0.07 -1.48 4.26
CA VAL A 71 0.07 -2.22 2.99
C VAL A 71 -0.42 -3.63 3.25
N HIS A 72 -1.44 -4.04 2.52
CA HIS A 72 -1.96 -5.41 2.49
C HIS A 72 -1.49 -6.09 1.22
N ARG A 73 -1.01 -7.33 1.35
CA ARG A 73 -0.65 -8.21 0.25
C ARG A 73 -1.62 -9.37 0.19
N GLU A 74 -2.04 -9.70 -1.02
CA GLU A 74 -2.74 -10.93 -1.34
C GLU A 74 -2.07 -11.59 -2.56
N ALA A 75 -1.53 -12.79 -2.37
CA ALA A 75 -0.92 -13.59 -3.43
C ALA A 75 -1.78 -14.83 -3.69
N ARG A 76 -2.16 -15.06 -4.95
CA ARG A 76 -2.94 -16.22 -5.41
C ARG A 76 -2.12 -17.07 -6.37
N GLY A 77 -1.83 -18.30 -5.97
CA GLY A 77 -1.12 -19.28 -6.81
C GLY A 77 -2.07 -20.05 -7.74
N ALA A 78 -1.50 -20.67 -8.78
CA ALA A 78 -2.24 -21.43 -9.80
C ALA A 78 -3.10 -22.59 -9.23
N THR A 79 -2.73 -23.14 -8.08
CA THR A 79 -3.44 -24.22 -7.39
C THR A 79 -4.58 -23.72 -6.49
N GLY A 80 -4.90 -22.42 -6.51
CA GLY A 80 -5.91 -21.80 -5.65
C GLY A 80 -5.41 -21.39 -4.26
N THR A 81 -4.15 -21.69 -3.93
CA THR A 81 -3.52 -21.26 -2.67
C THR A 81 -3.51 -19.74 -2.58
N THR A 82 -3.96 -19.19 -1.44
CA THR A 82 -3.95 -17.75 -1.18
C THR A 82 -3.10 -17.43 0.04
N LEU A 83 -2.18 -16.48 -0.09
CA LEU A 83 -1.35 -15.96 1.00
C LEU A 83 -1.63 -14.49 1.23
N MET A 84 -1.93 -14.15 2.48
CA MET A 84 -2.21 -12.77 2.89
C MET A 84 -1.20 -12.30 3.93
N ARG A 85 -0.79 -11.04 3.81
CA ARG A 85 0.10 -10.38 4.79
C ARG A 85 -0.21 -8.91 4.86
N SER A 86 0.16 -8.25 5.96
CA SER A 86 0.16 -6.80 6.06
C SER A 86 1.45 -6.26 6.67
N ALA A 87 1.79 -5.02 6.32
CA ALA A 87 2.91 -4.27 6.86
C ALA A 87 2.46 -2.83 7.11
N ALA A 88 2.65 -2.33 8.33
CA ALA A 88 2.29 -0.97 8.71
C ALA A 88 3.54 -0.09 8.81
N ARG A 89 3.42 1.16 8.37
CA ARG A 89 4.43 2.19 8.50
C ARG A 89 3.79 3.51 8.95
N ASP A 90 4.25 4.00 10.09
CA ASP A 90 3.87 5.33 10.56
C ASP A 90 4.71 6.42 9.89
N GLY A 91 4.14 7.62 9.74
CA GLY A 91 4.90 8.79 9.27
C GLY A 91 5.38 8.69 7.82
N VAL A 92 4.63 8.04 6.94
CA VAL A 92 4.94 8.05 5.50
C VAL A 92 4.82 9.46 4.94
N ILE A 93 3.86 10.24 5.45
CA ILE A 93 3.72 11.67 5.14
C ILE A 93 3.48 12.40 6.45
N GLU A 94 4.20 13.48 6.68
CA GLU A 94 4.03 14.31 7.86
C GLU A 94 3.84 15.78 7.49
N GLY A 95 3.19 16.51 8.41
CA GLY A 95 3.00 17.94 8.25
C GLY A 95 2.49 18.65 9.49
N SER A 96 2.29 19.96 9.34
CA SER A 96 1.68 20.78 10.37
C SER A 96 0.78 21.86 9.78
N ARG A 97 -0.27 22.23 10.50
CA ARG A 97 -1.12 23.38 10.18
C ARG A 97 -1.32 24.26 11.40
N PRO A 98 -1.38 25.60 11.25
CA PRO A 98 -1.73 26.48 12.35
C PRO A 98 -3.17 26.26 12.81
N GLY A 99 -3.42 26.42 14.10
CA GLY A 99 -4.75 26.32 14.69
C GLY A 99 -5.11 24.94 15.27
N TRP A 100 -6.41 24.73 15.48
CA TRP A 100 -6.96 23.51 16.07
C TRP A 100 -7.00 22.35 15.08
N CYS A 101 -6.64 21.15 15.52
CA CYS A 101 -6.72 19.95 14.70
C CYS A 101 -8.14 19.67 14.21
N THR A 102 -9.16 19.92 15.05
CA THR A 102 -10.58 19.72 14.70
C THR A 102 -11.00 20.56 13.49
N THR A 103 -10.52 21.81 13.40
CA THR A 103 -10.80 22.71 12.27
C THR A 103 -10.01 22.34 11.01
N GLN A 104 -8.82 21.73 11.16
CA GLN A 104 -7.92 21.45 10.03
C GLN A 104 -8.15 20.08 9.37
N ARG A 105 -8.98 19.19 9.92
CA ARG A 105 -9.15 17.80 9.44
C ARG A 105 -9.40 17.69 7.93
N ALA A 106 -10.35 18.46 7.41
CA ALA A 106 -10.70 18.41 5.99
C ALA A 106 -9.55 18.87 5.08
N ALA A 107 -8.84 19.93 5.49
CA ALA A 107 -7.73 20.45 4.73
C ALA A 107 -6.50 19.54 4.80
N ILE A 108 -6.28 18.87 5.93
CA ILE A 108 -5.25 17.83 6.09
C ILE A 108 -5.59 16.62 5.20
N ALA A 109 -6.85 16.17 5.16
CA ALA A 109 -7.27 15.08 4.28
C ALA A 109 -7.01 15.40 2.80
N GLN A 110 -7.29 16.63 2.37
CA GLN A 110 -6.95 17.10 1.02
C GLN A 110 -5.44 17.11 0.76
N GLU A 111 -4.64 17.52 1.75
CA GLU A 111 -3.18 17.52 1.63
C GLU A 111 -2.60 16.11 1.52
N VAL A 112 -3.13 15.16 2.29
CA VAL A 112 -2.78 13.74 2.18
C VAL A 112 -3.18 13.19 0.81
N ALA A 113 -4.40 13.49 0.34
CA ALA A 113 -4.87 13.08 -0.98
C ALA A 113 -4.03 13.65 -2.12
N ALA A 114 -3.55 14.89 -2.00
CA ALA A 114 -2.67 15.52 -2.97
C ALA A 114 -1.26 14.90 -3.01
N ARG A 115 -0.87 14.15 -1.97
CA ARG A 115 0.43 13.45 -1.86
C ARG A 115 0.29 11.95 -2.09
N ARG A 116 -0.70 11.54 -2.88
CA ARG A 116 -0.96 10.14 -3.28
C ARG A 116 0.29 9.46 -3.83
N ASP A 117 1.13 10.18 -4.57
CA ASP A 117 2.36 9.64 -5.17
C ASP A 117 3.36 9.13 -4.13
N ALA A 118 3.49 9.80 -2.97
CA ALA A 118 4.37 9.32 -1.89
C ALA A 118 3.89 7.99 -1.29
N VAL A 119 2.57 7.80 -1.21
CA VAL A 119 1.99 6.51 -0.77
C VAL A 119 2.19 5.44 -1.85
N GLN A 120 2.06 5.79 -3.13
CA GLN A 120 2.30 4.88 -4.24
C GLN A 120 3.76 4.42 -4.29
N GLU A 121 4.72 5.33 -4.09
CA GLU A 121 6.15 5.01 -3.99
C GLU A 121 6.42 4.07 -2.82
N HIS A 122 5.85 4.36 -1.63
CA HIS A 122 5.97 3.49 -0.47
C HIS A 122 5.38 2.09 -0.73
N LEU A 123 4.21 2.00 -1.37
CA LEU A 123 3.57 0.74 -1.74
C LEU A 123 4.47 -0.10 -2.67
N GLN A 124 5.09 0.52 -3.67
CA GLN A 124 6.02 -0.15 -4.57
C GLN A 124 7.29 -0.62 -3.84
N ALA A 125 7.83 0.19 -2.93
CA ALA A 125 9.00 -0.19 -2.13
C ALA A 125 8.70 -1.43 -1.26
N VAL A 126 7.56 -1.45 -0.57
CA VAL A 126 7.12 -2.61 0.22
C VAL A 126 6.95 -3.85 -0.66
N ALA A 127 6.38 -3.72 -1.86
CA ALA A 127 6.24 -4.84 -2.78
C ALA A 127 7.61 -5.41 -3.20
N GLN A 128 8.58 -4.54 -3.53
CA GLN A 128 9.92 -4.98 -3.93
C GLN A 128 10.67 -5.68 -2.79
N GLU A 129 10.59 -5.16 -1.57
CA GLU A 129 11.20 -5.78 -0.39
C GLU A 129 10.58 -7.15 -0.07
N ASP A 130 9.28 -7.31 -0.32
CA ASP A 130 8.52 -8.51 0.00
C ASP A 130 8.77 -9.69 -0.95
N HIS A 131 9.24 -9.44 -2.18
CA HIS A 131 9.41 -10.47 -3.22
C HIS A 131 10.20 -11.72 -2.76
N GLY A 132 11.30 -11.52 -2.02
CA GLY A 132 12.13 -12.62 -1.53
C GLY A 132 11.42 -13.48 -0.49
N LEU A 133 10.72 -12.84 0.44
CA LEU A 133 9.95 -13.51 1.48
C LEU A 133 8.78 -14.30 0.87
N LEU A 134 8.02 -13.68 -0.03
CA LEU A 134 6.89 -14.34 -0.69
C LEU A 134 7.33 -15.60 -1.44
N ARG A 135 8.46 -15.56 -2.15
CA ARG A 135 9.01 -16.75 -2.84
C ARG A 135 9.30 -17.88 -1.85
N SER A 136 9.95 -17.57 -0.73
CA SER A 136 10.23 -18.56 0.32
C SER A 136 8.95 -19.14 0.95
N GLU A 137 7.91 -18.34 1.13
CA GLU A 137 6.61 -18.82 1.63
C GLU A 137 5.95 -19.80 0.64
N LEU A 138 6.04 -19.51 -0.66
CA LEU A 138 5.53 -20.37 -1.73
C LEU A 138 6.29 -21.71 -1.84
N ASP A 139 7.63 -21.66 -1.77
CA ASP A 139 8.49 -22.86 -1.78
C ASP A 139 8.12 -23.82 -0.64
N ARG A 140 7.90 -23.27 0.56
CA ARG A 140 7.50 -24.05 1.75
C ARG A 140 6.17 -24.77 1.52
N LEU A 141 5.14 -24.05 1.08
CA LEU A 141 3.81 -24.64 0.85
C LEU A 141 3.82 -25.71 -0.23
N HIS A 142 4.60 -25.51 -1.30
CA HIS A 142 4.73 -26.53 -2.33
C HIS A 142 5.43 -27.78 -1.81
N SER A 143 6.45 -27.64 -0.98
CA SER A 143 7.14 -28.78 -0.36
C SER A 143 6.20 -29.62 0.52
N GLU A 144 5.37 -28.95 1.34
CA GLU A 144 4.37 -29.58 2.21
C GLU A 144 3.32 -30.37 1.40
N THR A 145 2.88 -29.79 0.27
CA THR A 145 1.89 -30.43 -0.62
C THR A 145 2.43 -31.70 -1.29
N ARG A 146 3.75 -31.83 -1.49
CA ARG A 146 4.36 -33.01 -2.13
C ARG A 146 4.58 -34.17 -1.16
N THR A 147 4.72 -33.88 0.13
CA THR A 147 5.02 -34.88 1.16
C THR A 147 3.79 -35.51 1.81
N GLY A 148 2.59 -34.97 1.55
CA GLY A 148 1.31 -35.52 2.00
C GLY A 148 0.62 -36.32 0.90
#